data_AF-A0A7D5M690-F1
#
_entry.id   AF-A0A7D5M690-F1
#
_cell.length_a   1.000
_cell.length_b   1.000
_cell.length_c   1.000
_cell.angle_alpha   90.00
_cell.angle_beta   90.00
_cell.angle_gamma   90.00
#
_symmetry.space_group_name_H-M   'P 1'
#
loop_
_entity.id
_entity.type
_entity.pdbx_description
1 polymer ?
#
loop_
_entity_poly.entity_id
_entity_poly.type
_entity_poly.pdbx_seq_one_letter_code
_entity_poly.pdbx_strand_id
1 'polypeptide(L)'
;MNKIRIITFFIFLIIFAIAYQIGSISTVSDEEAKIFMSEFEELVLDIDAFGIFVHNTTIALPMFIPGFGVAWGIFSAWSTGFAFAAISTTTPILADVPPLAVIFLSPFGLMELVAYSLGISRSFILIRAITKKINLTSYIKPTAIEIGIVIALLLAGGFLEFYMLELVQQEGFEMPGF
;
A
#
# COMPACT_ATOMS: atom_id res chain seq x y z
N MET A 1 18.91 8.74 -17.65
CA MET A 1 17.92 9.03 -16.58
C MET A 1 16.86 7.93 -16.44
N ASN A 2 16.30 7.40 -17.54
CA ASN A 2 15.25 6.36 -17.48
C ASN A 2 15.69 5.04 -16.84
N LYS A 3 16.91 4.55 -17.11
CA LYS A 3 17.44 3.32 -16.49
C LYS A 3 17.49 3.40 -14.95
N ILE A 4 17.92 4.55 -14.41
CA ILE A 4 17.99 4.76 -12.95
C ILE A 4 16.58 4.72 -12.35
N ARG A 5 15.60 5.36 -12.98
CA ARG A 5 14.20 5.35 -12.51
C ARG A 5 13.62 3.94 -12.44
N ILE A 6 13.82 3.14 -13.48
CA ILE A 6 13.32 1.76 -13.55
C ILE A 6 14.00 0.88 -12.50
N ILE A 7 15.33 0.99 -12.35
CA ILE A 7 16.08 0.23 -11.35
C ILE A 7 15.61 0.61 -9.94
N THR A 8 15.50 1.91 -9.65
CA THR A 8 15.05 2.39 -8.34
C THR A 8 13.61 1.96 -8.04
N PHE A 9 12.73 1.94 -9.04
CA PHE A 9 11.37 1.40 -8.90
C PHE A 9 11.39 -0.07 -8.46
N PHE A 10 12.11 -0.95 -9.17
CA PHE A 10 12.15 -2.38 -8.80
C PHE A 10 12.84 -2.63 -7.46
N ILE A 11 13.85 -1.84 -7.11
CA ILE A 11 14.47 -1.90 -5.77
C ILE A 11 13.41 -1.60 -4.69
N PHE A 12 12.65 -0.53 -4.84
CA PHE A 12 11.65 -0.18 -3.83
C PHE A 12 10.41 -1.07 -3.85
N LEU A 13 10.07 -1.68 -4.99
CA LEU A 13 9.05 -2.73 -5.05
C LEU A 13 9.46 -3.94 -4.21
N ILE A 14 10.72 -4.39 -4.33
CA ILE A 14 11.25 -5.50 -3.53
C ILE A 14 11.31 -5.12 -2.05
N ILE A 15 11.80 -3.91 -1.73
CA ILE A 15 11.85 -3.43 -0.34
C ILE A 15 10.44 -3.35 0.27
N PHE A 16 9.46 -2.86 -0.48
CA PHE A 16 8.07 -2.80 -0.06
C PHE A 16 7.54 -4.21 0.26
N ALA A 17 7.71 -5.16 -0.66
CA ALA A 17 7.27 -6.54 -0.46
C ALA A 17 7.93 -7.20 0.76
N ILE A 18 9.23 -6.95 0.99
CA ILE A 18 9.94 -7.44 2.18
C ILE A 18 9.38 -6.80 3.46
N ALA A 19 9.17 -5.49 3.47
CA ALA A 19 8.64 -4.78 4.63
C ALA A 19 7.22 -5.26 4.98
N TYR A 20 6.37 -5.43 3.97
CA TYR A 20 5.05 -6.04 4.12
C TYR A 20 5.14 -7.46 4.67
N GLN A 21 6.01 -8.32 4.10
CA GLN A 21 6.16 -9.68 4.59
C GLN A 21 6.59 -9.71 6.06
N ILE A 22 7.53 -8.85 6.47
CA ILE A 22 7.95 -8.72 7.88
C ILE A 22 6.76 -8.31 8.76
N GLY A 23 5.95 -7.35 8.31
CA GLY A 23 4.72 -6.98 9.01
C GLY A 23 3.77 -8.16 9.17
N SER A 24 3.52 -8.90 8.08
CA SER A 24 2.55 -10.01 8.04
C SER A 24 2.90 -11.25 8.85
N ILE A 25 4.17 -11.42 9.23
CA ILE A 25 4.62 -12.51 10.10
C ILE A 25 4.88 -12.04 11.53
N SER A 26 4.51 -10.79 11.84
CA SER A 26 4.61 -10.28 13.20
C SER A 26 3.66 -11.05 14.10
N THR A 27 4.13 -11.40 15.29
CA THR A 27 3.27 -12.02 16.30
C THR A 27 2.34 -10.96 16.87
N VAL A 28 1.03 -11.14 16.68
CA VAL A 28 -0.02 -10.27 17.25
C VAL A 28 -0.78 -11.09 18.28
N SER A 29 -0.85 -10.62 19.52
CA SER A 29 -1.63 -11.29 20.56
C SER A 29 -3.14 -11.19 20.29
N ASP A 30 -3.94 -12.11 20.83
CA ASP A 30 -5.41 -12.08 20.67
C ASP A 30 -6.02 -10.76 21.18
N GLU A 31 -5.43 -10.16 22.22
CA GLU A 31 -5.89 -8.87 22.77
C GLU A 31 -5.58 -7.72 21.82
N GLU A 32 -4.34 -7.63 21.33
CA GLU A 32 -3.93 -6.62 20.33
C GLU A 32 -4.71 -6.78 19.02
N ALA A 33 -4.93 -8.02 18.58
CA ALA A 33 -5.70 -8.29 17.37
C ALA A 33 -7.16 -7.82 17.53
N LYS A 34 -7.79 -8.06 18.67
CA LYS A 34 -9.16 -7.57 18.94
C LYS A 34 -9.25 -6.05 19.00
N ILE A 35 -8.28 -5.39 19.64
CA ILE A 35 -8.21 -3.93 19.68
C ILE A 35 -8.05 -3.39 18.25
N PHE A 36 -7.09 -3.94 17.49
CA PHE A 36 -6.89 -3.58 16.09
C PHE A 36 -8.15 -3.80 15.26
N MET A 37 -8.81 -4.94 15.39
CA MET A 37 -10.04 -5.24 14.66
C MET A 37 -11.15 -4.25 15.01
N SER A 38 -11.30 -3.84 16.27
CA SER A 38 -12.32 -2.84 16.63
C SER A 38 -12.06 -1.47 16.01
N GLU A 39 -10.79 -1.03 15.96
CA GLU A 39 -10.41 0.23 15.30
C GLU A 39 -10.50 0.11 13.77
N PHE A 40 -10.11 -1.04 13.23
CA PHE A 40 -10.18 -1.34 11.81
C PHE A 40 -11.63 -1.34 11.33
N GLU A 41 -12.51 -2.06 12.03
CA GLU A 41 -13.95 -2.06 11.77
C GLU A 41 -14.52 -0.65 11.80
N GLU A 42 -14.18 0.20 12.78
CA GLU A 42 -14.65 1.60 12.81
C GLU A 42 -14.16 2.43 11.61
N LEU A 43 -12.97 2.13 11.08
CA LEU A 43 -12.38 2.82 9.94
C LEU A 43 -12.88 2.31 8.58
N VAL A 44 -13.32 1.05 8.50
CA VAL A 44 -13.73 0.38 7.26
C VAL A 44 -15.22 0.06 7.17
N LEU A 45 -15.98 0.17 8.26
CA LEU A 45 -17.44 0.06 8.22
C LEU A 45 -18.00 1.09 7.24
N ASP A 46 -18.82 0.60 6.30
CA ASP A 46 -19.43 1.41 5.25
C ASP A 46 -18.41 2.12 4.33
N ILE A 47 -17.16 1.66 4.25
CA ILE A 47 -16.19 2.23 3.30
C ILE A 47 -16.57 1.83 1.88
N ASP A 48 -17.04 2.81 1.11
CA ASP A 48 -17.32 2.62 -0.31
C ASP A 48 -16.02 2.61 -1.13
N ALA A 49 -16.13 2.26 -2.42
CA ALA A 49 -15.02 2.29 -3.36
C ALA A 49 -14.26 3.64 -3.38
N PHE A 50 -14.95 4.75 -3.14
CA PHE A 50 -14.33 6.07 -3.10
C PHE A 50 -13.54 6.27 -1.80
N GLY A 51 -14.04 5.79 -0.66
CA GLY A 51 -13.35 5.76 0.61
C GLY A 51 -12.04 4.99 0.54
N ILE A 52 -12.04 3.79 -0.05
CA ILE A 52 -10.83 2.99 -0.28
C ILE A 52 -9.82 3.76 -1.13
N PHE A 53 -10.27 4.36 -2.23
CA PHE A 53 -9.43 5.21 -3.08
C PHE A 53 -8.80 6.38 -2.28
N VAL A 54 -9.60 7.10 -1.49
CA VAL A 54 -9.14 8.24 -0.69
C VAL A 54 -8.14 7.80 0.37
N HIS A 55 -8.39 6.68 1.04
CA HIS A 55 -7.49 6.11 2.04
C HIS A 55 -6.11 5.82 1.45
N ASN A 56 -6.08 5.02 0.38
CA ASN A 56 -4.84 4.65 -0.30
C ASN A 56 -4.13 5.87 -0.91
N THR A 57 -4.87 6.83 -1.46
CA THR A 57 -4.28 8.07 -2.01
C THR A 57 -3.67 8.95 -0.91
N THR A 58 -4.32 9.04 0.24
CA THR A 58 -3.81 9.76 1.42
C THR A 58 -2.50 9.17 1.91
N ILE A 59 -2.37 7.84 1.85
CA ILE A 59 -1.12 7.13 2.18
C ILE A 59 -0.05 7.34 1.08
N ALA A 60 -0.44 7.32 -0.20
CA ALA A 60 0.48 7.40 -1.33
C ALA A 60 1.13 8.78 -1.51
N LEU A 61 0.37 9.87 -1.37
CA LEU A 61 0.87 11.21 -1.70
C LEU A 61 2.09 11.64 -0.87
N PRO A 62 2.16 11.40 0.46
CA PRO A 62 3.35 11.66 1.26
C PRO A 62 4.58 10.88 0.79
N MET A 63 4.41 9.74 0.09
CA MET A 63 5.53 8.97 -0.47
C MET A 63 6.32 9.75 -1.53
N PHE A 64 5.80 10.85 -2.08
CA PHE A 64 6.53 11.72 -3.01
C PHE A 64 7.40 12.78 -2.32
N ILE A 65 7.28 12.96 -1.01
CA ILE A 65 8.07 13.95 -0.26
C ILE A 65 9.54 13.48 -0.22
N PRO A 66 10.51 14.29 -0.67
CA PRO A 66 11.92 13.87 -0.78
C PRO A 66 12.49 13.34 0.54
N GLY A 67 12.97 12.09 0.55
CA GLY A 67 13.55 11.43 1.71
C GLY A 67 12.49 10.88 2.67
N PHE A 68 11.58 11.73 3.15
CA PHE A 68 10.47 11.32 4.04
C PHE A 68 9.64 10.19 3.43
N GLY A 69 9.30 10.32 2.14
CA GLY A 69 8.47 9.35 1.44
C GLY A 69 9.05 7.94 1.39
N VAL A 70 10.38 7.78 1.50
CA VAL A 70 11.02 6.47 1.63
C VAL A 70 10.71 5.83 2.97
N ALA A 71 10.90 6.56 4.06
CA ALA A 71 10.58 6.07 5.40
C ALA A 71 9.08 5.80 5.55
N TRP A 72 8.25 6.74 5.07
CA TRP A 72 6.80 6.62 5.08
C TRP A 72 6.33 5.39 4.31
N GLY A 73 6.78 5.19 3.07
CA GLY A 73 6.32 4.04 2.28
C GLY A 73 6.76 2.69 2.84
N ILE A 74 7.95 2.59 3.43
CA ILE A 74 8.40 1.36 4.12
C ILE A 74 7.56 1.11 5.38
N PHE A 75 7.29 2.17 6.15
CA PHE A 75 6.41 2.09 7.32
C PHE A 75 4.99 1.67 6.93
N SER A 76 4.41 2.28 5.89
CA SER A 76 3.09 1.90 5.36
C SER A 76 3.07 0.43 4.93
N ALA A 77 4.08 -0.05 4.19
CA ALA A 77 4.18 -1.45 3.80
C ALA A 77 4.15 -2.40 5.01
N TRP A 78 4.99 -2.12 6.01
CA TRP A 78 5.04 -2.90 7.24
C TRP A 78 3.72 -2.84 8.01
N SER A 79 3.11 -1.66 8.12
CA SER A 79 1.83 -1.44 8.79
C SER A 79 0.69 -2.22 8.12
N THR A 80 0.63 -2.24 6.79
CA THR A 80 -0.34 -3.05 6.04
C THR A 80 -0.10 -4.55 6.24
N GLY A 81 1.18 -4.97 6.31
CA GLY A 81 1.51 -6.34 6.67
C GLY A 81 1.05 -6.69 8.08
N PHE A 82 1.29 -5.81 9.06
CA PHE A 82 0.86 -6.01 10.44
C PHE A 82 -0.67 -6.07 10.55
N ALA A 83 -1.39 -5.25 9.80
CA ALA A 83 -2.85 -5.33 9.69
C ALA A 83 -3.30 -6.71 9.19
N PHE A 84 -2.66 -7.25 8.14
CA PHE A 84 -2.91 -8.62 7.69
C PHE A 84 -2.68 -9.65 8.81
N ALA A 85 -1.58 -9.52 9.58
CA ALA A 85 -1.31 -10.42 10.70
C ALA A 85 -2.42 -10.36 11.76
N ALA A 86 -2.87 -9.17 12.14
CA ALA A 86 -3.94 -8.98 13.13
C ALA A 86 -5.29 -9.56 12.65
N ILE A 87 -5.65 -9.35 11.39
CA ILE A 87 -6.86 -9.94 10.79
C ILE A 87 -6.74 -11.47 10.76
N SER A 88 -5.57 -12.01 10.38
CA SER A 88 -5.35 -13.45 10.31
C SER A 88 -5.43 -14.16 11.67
N THR A 89 -5.10 -13.48 12.77
CA THR A 89 -5.26 -14.00 14.14
C THR A 89 -6.73 -14.24 14.49
N THR A 90 -7.66 -13.45 13.97
CA THR A 90 -9.09 -13.54 14.29
C THR A 90 -9.92 -14.22 13.20
N THR A 91 -9.35 -14.42 12.01
CA THR A 91 -10.05 -14.96 10.82
C THR A 91 -9.39 -16.26 10.34
N PRO A 92 -9.92 -17.44 10.70
CA PRO A 92 -9.30 -18.74 10.42
C PRO A 92 -9.00 -19.01 8.94
N ILE A 93 -9.80 -18.47 8.00
CA ILE A 93 -9.55 -18.69 6.56
C ILE A 93 -8.27 -18.01 6.06
N LEU A 94 -7.89 -16.90 6.69
CA LEU A 94 -6.74 -16.10 6.29
C LEU A 94 -5.43 -16.63 6.88
N ALA A 95 -5.51 -17.53 7.88
CA ALA A 95 -4.34 -18.16 8.50
C ALA A 95 -3.53 -18.99 7.50
N ASP A 96 -4.19 -19.59 6.51
CA ASP A 96 -3.54 -20.42 5.48
C ASP A 96 -3.21 -19.65 4.20
N VAL A 97 -3.59 -18.37 4.10
CA VAL A 97 -3.32 -17.54 2.92
C VAL A 97 -1.89 -16.97 3.02
N PRO A 98 -1.00 -17.24 2.05
CA PRO A 98 0.31 -16.61 2.03
C PRO A 98 0.16 -15.09 1.91
N PRO A 99 0.73 -14.27 2.81
CA PRO A 99 0.48 -12.83 2.81
C PRO A 99 0.83 -12.14 1.49
N LEU A 100 1.93 -12.54 0.86
CA LEU A 100 2.36 -12.00 -0.44
C LEU A 100 1.39 -12.37 -1.57
N ALA A 101 0.62 -13.45 -1.44
CA ALA A 101 -0.39 -13.79 -2.43
C ALA A 101 -1.45 -12.69 -2.52
N VAL A 102 -1.84 -12.08 -1.39
CA VAL A 102 -2.80 -10.98 -1.37
C VAL A 102 -2.32 -9.80 -2.21
N ILE A 103 -1.07 -9.36 -2.04
CA ILE A 103 -0.53 -8.21 -2.79
C ILE A 103 -0.23 -8.56 -4.25
N PHE A 104 0.33 -9.73 -4.53
CA PHE A 104 0.81 -10.07 -5.88
C PHE A 104 -0.24 -10.71 -6.79
N LEU A 105 -1.26 -11.36 -6.23
CA LEU A 105 -2.28 -12.07 -7.00
C LEU A 105 -3.61 -11.32 -7.08
N SER A 106 -3.87 -10.38 -6.16
CA SER A 106 -5.03 -9.50 -6.30
C SER A 106 -4.75 -8.36 -7.29
N PRO A 107 -5.72 -7.99 -8.13
CA PRO A 107 -5.55 -6.88 -9.06
C PRO A 107 -5.36 -5.55 -8.32
N PHE A 108 -6.12 -5.29 -7.24
CA PHE A 108 -5.99 -4.07 -6.45
C PHE A 108 -4.63 -3.99 -5.73
N GLY A 109 -4.19 -5.10 -5.12
CA GLY A 109 -2.89 -5.16 -4.43
C GLY A 109 -1.70 -4.92 -5.38
N LEU A 110 -1.77 -5.41 -6.62
CA LEU A 110 -0.74 -5.14 -7.61
C LEU A 110 -0.72 -3.66 -8.01
N MET A 111 -1.90 -3.03 -8.14
CA MET A 111 -2.03 -1.60 -8.45
C MET A 111 -1.49 -0.73 -7.32
N GLU A 112 -1.79 -1.06 -6.06
CA GLU A 112 -1.24 -0.39 -4.89
C GLU A 112 0.27 -0.55 -4.79
N LEU A 113 0.79 -1.78 -4.91
CA LEU A 113 2.22 -2.06 -4.86
C LEU A 113 2.98 -1.21 -5.89
N VAL A 114 2.46 -1.15 -7.13
CA VAL A 114 3.04 -0.32 -8.19
C VAL A 114 2.94 1.17 -7.83
N ALA A 115 1.78 1.63 -7.36
CA ALA A 115 1.55 3.03 -7.02
C ALA A 115 2.49 3.51 -5.91
N TYR A 116 2.60 2.75 -4.82
CA TYR A 116 3.46 3.06 -3.68
C TYR A 116 4.94 3.01 -4.07
N SER A 117 5.34 1.99 -4.83
CA SER A 117 6.72 1.88 -5.33
C SER A 117 7.13 3.05 -6.23
N LEU A 118 6.20 3.61 -7.02
CA LEU A 118 6.45 4.84 -7.80
C LEU A 118 6.70 6.05 -6.89
N GLY A 119 5.86 6.25 -5.88
CA GLY A 119 6.02 7.33 -4.91
C GLY A 119 7.37 7.27 -4.19
N ILE A 120 7.67 6.12 -3.58
CA ILE A 120 8.91 5.87 -2.85
C ILE A 120 10.14 6.08 -3.74
N SER A 121 10.12 5.52 -4.95
CA SER A 121 11.20 5.67 -5.93
C SER A 121 11.43 7.14 -6.28
N ARG A 122 10.35 7.92 -6.47
CA ARG A 122 10.44 9.35 -6.73
C ARG A 122 11.01 10.11 -5.54
N SER A 123 10.57 9.82 -4.33
CA SER A 123 11.12 10.44 -3.12
C SER A 123 12.63 10.21 -2.99
N PHE A 124 13.10 8.99 -3.24
CA PHE A 124 14.53 8.68 -3.23
C PHE A 124 15.31 9.44 -4.31
N ILE A 125 14.77 9.52 -5.53
CA ILE A 125 15.41 10.26 -6.62
C ILE A 125 15.51 11.75 -6.29
N LEU A 126 14.46 12.34 -5.71
CA LEU A 126 14.42 13.75 -5.36
C LEU A 126 15.40 14.07 -4.23
N ILE A 127 15.47 13.25 -3.17
CA ILE A 127 16.46 13.50 -2.09
C ILE A 127 17.90 13.32 -2.59
N ARG A 128 18.14 12.38 -3.51
CA ARG A 128 19.44 12.26 -4.17
C ARG A 128 19.77 13.50 -5.00
N ALA A 129 18.80 14.07 -5.71
CA ALA A 129 19.00 15.30 -6.47
C ALA A 129 19.31 16.49 -5.55
N ILE A 130 18.60 16.64 -4.43
CA ILE A 130 18.86 17.66 -3.39
C ILE A 130 20.27 17.52 -2.83
N THR A 131 20.65 16.33 -2.37
CA THR A 131 21.97 16.07 -1.76
C THR A 131 23.12 16.25 -2.74
N LYS A 132 22.89 15.98 -4.03
CA LYS A 132 23.88 16.18 -5.11
C LYS A 132 23.80 17.56 -5.77
N LYS A 133 22.95 18.47 -5.27
CA LYS A 133 22.75 19.83 -5.81
C LYS A 133 22.40 19.84 -7.31
N ILE A 134 21.64 18.84 -7.76
CA ILE A 134 21.13 18.75 -9.13
C ILE A 134 19.86 19.62 -9.22
N ASN A 135 19.67 20.29 -10.35
CA ASN A 135 18.51 21.16 -10.56
C ASN A 135 17.18 20.37 -10.51
N LEU A 136 16.31 20.74 -9.56
CA LEU A 136 15.03 20.06 -9.32
C LEU A 136 13.96 20.32 -10.38
N THR A 137 14.08 21.40 -11.17
CA THR A 137 13.07 21.75 -12.20
C THR A 137 12.90 20.63 -13.22
N SER A 138 13.99 19.92 -13.53
CA SER A 138 13.99 18.77 -14.44
C SER A 138 13.15 17.57 -13.95
N TYR A 139 12.79 17.54 -12.65
CA TYR A 139 12.01 16.48 -12.04
C TYR A 139 10.54 16.85 -11.81
N ILE A 140 10.14 18.13 -11.91
CA ILE A 140 8.76 18.58 -11.68
C ILE A 140 7.77 17.85 -12.60
N LYS A 141 8.02 17.89 -13.92
CA LYS A 141 7.15 17.24 -14.90
C LYS A 141 7.06 15.71 -14.69
N PRO A 142 8.18 14.98 -14.54
CA PRO A 142 8.14 13.56 -14.18
C PRO A 142 7.36 13.25 -12.90
N THR A 143 7.56 14.03 -11.83
CA THR A 143 6.85 13.85 -10.55
C THR A 143 5.35 14.04 -10.72
N ALA A 144 4.92 15.11 -11.40
CA ALA A 144 3.50 15.38 -11.64
C ALA A 144 2.83 14.27 -12.45
N ILE A 145 3.51 13.74 -13.47
CA ILE A 145 3.03 12.60 -14.27
C ILE A 145 2.89 11.34 -13.38
N GLU A 146 3.88 11.05 -12.55
CA GLU A 146 3.83 9.88 -11.66
C GLU A 146 2.73 10.00 -10.61
N ILE A 147 2.51 11.19 -10.04
CA ILE A 147 1.37 11.45 -9.15
C ILE A 147 0.05 11.18 -9.87
N GLY A 148 -0.10 11.66 -11.11
CA GLY A 148 -1.31 11.39 -11.91
C GLY A 148 -1.53 9.89 -12.18
N ILE A 149 -0.45 9.15 -12.48
CA ILE A 149 -0.51 7.69 -12.66
C ILE A 149 -0.91 7.00 -11.34
N VAL A 150 -0.31 7.39 -10.22
CA VAL A 150 -0.65 6.86 -8.88
C VAL A 150 -2.11 7.07 -8.56
N ILE A 151 -2.64 8.29 -8.73
CA ILE A 151 -4.05 8.60 -8.45
C ILE A 151 -4.97 7.73 -9.34
N ALA A 152 -4.66 7.59 -10.63
CA ALA A 152 -5.46 6.77 -11.53
C ALA A 152 -5.41 5.27 -11.17
N LEU A 153 -4.24 4.75 -10.80
CA LEU A 153 -4.09 3.37 -10.35
C LEU A 153 -4.87 3.10 -9.08
N LEU A 154 -4.79 4.00 -8.10
CA LEU A 154 -5.50 3.83 -6.82
C LEU A 154 -7.00 4.02 -6.95
N LEU A 155 -7.46 4.87 -7.86
CA LEU A 155 -8.89 5.00 -8.16
C LEU A 155 -9.43 3.69 -8.73
N ALA A 156 -8.78 3.15 -9.76
CA ALA A 156 -9.18 1.86 -10.32
C ALA A 156 -9.01 0.71 -9.33
N GLY A 157 -7.94 0.73 -8.52
CA GLY A 157 -7.68 -0.24 -7.46
C GLY A 157 -8.79 -0.26 -6.41
N GLY A 158 -9.19 0.91 -5.89
CA GLY A 158 -10.24 0.98 -4.86
C GLY A 158 -11.61 0.50 -5.32
N PHE A 159 -11.98 0.76 -6.58
CA PHE A 159 -13.21 0.19 -7.16
C PHE A 159 -13.12 -1.32 -7.38
N LEU A 160 -11.95 -1.84 -7.77
CA LEU A 160 -11.74 -3.28 -7.92
C LEU A 160 -11.73 -4.00 -6.57
N GLU A 161 -11.10 -3.40 -5.56
CA GLU A 161 -11.09 -3.93 -4.19
C GLU A 161 -12.50 -4.02 -3.63
N PHE A 162 -13.25 -2.92 -3.69
CA PHE A 162 -14.65 -2.88 -3.24
C PHE A 162 -15.51 -3.96 -3.92
N TYR A 163 -15.42 -4.05 -5.25
CA TYR A 163 -16.14 -5.08 -6.00
C TYR A 163 -15.75 -6.51 -5.60
N MET A 164 -14.46 -6.77 -5.34
CA MET A 164 -14.00 -8.08 -4.88
C MET A 164 -14.50 -8.39 -3.46
N LEU A 165 -14.57 -7.40 -2.58
CA LEU A 165 -15.10 -7.58 -1.23
C LEU A 165 -16.60 -7.87 -1.25
N GLU A 166 -17.38 -7.15 -2.05
CA GLU A 166 -18.81 -7.42 -2.23
C GLU A 166 -19.06 -8.84 -2.77
N LEU A 167 -18.24 -9.32 -3.71
CA LEU A 167 -18.34 -10.70 -4.22
C LEU A 167 -18.11 -11.73 -3.12
N VAL A 168 -17.08 -11.53 -2.29
CA VAL A 168 -16.75 -12.44 -1.17
C VAL A 168 -17.90 -12.49 -0.15
N GLN A 169 -18.51 -11.34 0.17
CA GLN A 169 -19.68 -11.28 1.05
C GLN A 169 -20.90 -11.98 0.47
N GLN A 170 -21.18 -11.80 -0.83
CA GLN A 170 -22.31 -12.42 -1.51
C GLN A 170 -22.20 -13.96 -1.56
N GLU A 171 -20.98 -14.50 -1.56
CA GLU A 171 -20.74 -15.95 -1.45
C GLU A 171 -20.92 -16.50 -0.01
N GLY A 172 -21.38 -15.66 0.93
CA GLY A 172 -21.68 -16.04 2.32
C GLY A 172 -20.50 -15.92 3.26
N PHE A 173 -19.47 -15.15 2.87
CA PHE A 173 -18.28 -14.93 3.68
C PHE A 173 -18.35 -13.56 4.37
N GLU A 174 -18.71 -13.54 5.66
CA GLU A 174 -18.68 -12.32 6.47
C GLU A 174 -17.22 -11.97 6.78
N MET A 175 -16.70 -10.92 6.14
CA MET A 175 -15.42 -10.30 6.48
C MET A 175 -15.68 -9.31 7.62
N PRO A 176 -14.99 -9.40 8.77
CA PRO A 176 -15.16 -8.42 9.83
C PRO A 176 -14.83 -7.01 9.33
N GLY A 177 -15.80 -6.11 9.41
CA GLY A 177 -15.67 -4.70 9.00
C GLY A 177 -16.24 -4.33 7.62
N PHE A 178 -16.85 -5.27 6.90
CA PHE A 178 -17.60 -5.00 5.66
C PHE A 178 -18.99 -5.59 5.73
#